data_AF-A0A094LUC6-F1
#
_entry.id   AF-A0A094LUC6-F1
#
_cell.length_a   1.000
_cell.length_b   1.000
_cell.length_c   1.000
_cell.angle_alpha   90.00
_cell.angle_beta   90.00
_cell.angle_gamma   90.00
#
_symmetry.space_group_name_H-M   'P 1'
#
loop_
_entity.id
_entity.type
_entity.pdbx_description
1 polymer ?
#
loop_
_entity_poly.entity_id
_entity_poly.type
_entity_poly.pdbx_seq_one_letter_code
_entity_poly.pdbx_strand_id
1 'polypeptide(L)'
;VGNLSSLSRLGLRYNRLSAIPKSLAKCSELDELNLENNNISTLPEGLLSSLVKLTSLTLARNCFQSYPVGGPSQFSTIYSLNMEHNRINKIPFGIFSRAKVLSKLNMKDNQLTSLPLDFGTWTSMVELNLATNQLTKIPEDVSGLVSLEVLILSNNLLKKLPHGIGNLRKLRELDLEENKLESLPNEIAYLKDLQKLVLTNNQLTTLPRGIGHLTNLTHLGLGENLLTHLPEEIGTLENLEELYLNDNPNLHSLPFELALCSKLSIMSIENCPLSHLPPQIVAGGPSFIIQFLKMQGPYRAMV
;
A
#
# COMPACT_ATOMS: atom_id res chain seq x y z
N VAL A 1 19.89 -26.97 -17.97
CA VAL A 1 19.78 -26.47 -16.57
C VAL A 1 19.53 -27.59 -15.58
N GLY A 2 18.59 -28.52 -15.79
CA GLY A 2 18.27 -29.56 -14.80
C GLY A 2 19.36 -30.55 -14.36
N ASN A 3 20.56 -30.51 -14.94
CA ASN A 3 21.72 -31.27 -14.45
C ASN A 3 22.55 -30.49 -13.41
N LEU A 4 22.26 -29.20 -13.22
CA LEU A 4 22.91 -28.33 -12.25
C LEU A 4 22.20 -28.47 -10.88
N SER A 5 22.27 -29.64 -10.26
CA SER A 5 21.53 -29.95 -9.03
C SER A 5 21.97 -29.14 -7.82
N SER A 6 23.22 -28.66 -7.81
CA SER A 6 23.78 -27.80 -6.75
C SER A 6 23.48 -26.31 -6.95
N LEU A 7 22.70 -25.94 -7.96
CA LEU A 7 22.37 -24.55 -8.24
C LEU A 7 21.46 -23.99 -7.15
N SER A 8 21.93 -22.96 -6.45
CA SER A 8 21.14 -22.22 -5.46
C SER A 8 20.35 -21.08 -6.10
N ARG A 9 20.97 -20.29 -6.96
CA ARG A 9 20.32 -19.11 -7.57
C ARG A 9 20.27 -19.22 -9.07
N LEU A 10 19.11 -18.89 -9.64
CA LEU A 10 18.92 -18.83 -11.09
C LEU A 10 18.20 -17.54 -11.49
N GLY A 11 18.95 -16.65 -12.14
CA GLY A 11 18.40 -15.45 -12.78
C GLY A 11 18.42 -15.60 -14.31
N LEU A 12 17.24 -15.54 -14.93
CA LEU A 12 17.06 -15.54 -16.39
C LEU A 12 16.38 -14.24 -16.85
N ARG A 13 16.76 -13.11 -16.24
CA ARG A 13 16.09 -11.82 -16.40
C ARG A 13 16.34 -11.21 -17.78
N TYR A 14 15.41 -10.39 -18.29
CA TYR A 14 15.58 -9.60 -19.51
C TYR A 14 15.95 -10.45 -20.75
N ASN A 15 15.22 -11.55 -20.91
CA ASN A 15 15.38 -12.46 -22.05
C ASN A 15 14.08 -12.51 -22.88
N ARG A 16 14.02 -13.44 -23.83
CA ARG A 16 12.83 -13.67 -24.68
C ARG A 16 12.25 -15.07 -24.45
N LEU A 17 12.42 -15.61 -23.24
CA LEU A 17 11.95 -16.96 -22.94
C LEU A 17 10.43 -17.00 -23.01
N SER A 18 9.88 -17.94 -23.77
CA SER A 18 8.44 -18.22 -23.80
C SER A 18 8.05 -19.37 -22.86
N ALA A 19 9.01 -20.18 -22.45
CA ALA A 19 8.80 -21.33 -21.57
C ALA A 19 10.07 -21.68 -20.78
N ILE A 20 9.88 -22.41 -19.69
CA ILE A 20 10.95 -22.96 -18.85
C ILE A 20 10.94 -24.49 -18.98
N PRO A 21 12.12 -25.14 -19.12
CA PRO A 21 12.16 -26.59 -19.28
C PRO A 21 11.77 -27.30 -17.97
N LYS A 22 10.92 -28.33 -18.08
CA LYS A 22 10.54 -29.23 -16.96
C LYS A 22 11.72 -29.74 -16.13
N SER A 23 12.87 -29.93 -16.77
CA SER A 23 14.10 -30.38 -16.12
C SER A 23 14.56 -29.46 -14.96
N LEU A 24 14.14 -28.20 -14.93
CA LEU A 24 14.49 -27.27 -13.84
C LEU A 24 13.98 -27.77 -12.47
N ALA A 25 12.93 -28.59 -12.44
CA ALA A 25 12.43 -29.23 -11.21
C ALA A 25 13.47 -30.10 -10.49
N LYS A 26 14.57 -30.48 -11.17
CA LYS A 26 15.68 -31.24 -10.57
C LYS A 26 16.66 -30.38 -9.77
N CYS A 27 16.58 -29.05 -9.86
CA CYS A 27 17.43 -28.13 -9.10
C CYS A 27 16.87 -27.95 -7.68
N SER A 28 16.88 -29.00 -6.86
CA SER A 28 16.26 -29.00 -5.52
C SER A 28 16.93 -28.05 -4.52
N GLU A 29 18.16 -27.63 -4.79
CA GLU A 29 18.93 -26.68 -3.97
C GLU A 29 18.58 -25.22 -4.24
N LEU A 30 17.67 -24.94 -5.18
CA LEU A 30 17.36 -23.59 -5.61
C LEU A 30 16.63 -22.81 -4.50
N ASP A 31 17.23 -21.70 -4.05
CA ASP A 31 16.68 -20.76 -3.05
C ASP A 31 16.04 -19.53 -3.70
N GLU A 32 16.53 -19.12 -4.88
CA GLU A 32 16.07 -17.96 -5.64
C GLU A 32 15.87 -18.30 -7.14
N LEU A 33 14.66 -18.03 -7.65
CA LEU A 33 14.33 -18.12 -9.07
C LEU A 33 13.79 -16.78 -9.56
N ASN A 34 14.53 -16.15 -10.48
CA ASN A 34 14.09 -14.91 -11.09
C ASN A 34 13.97 -15.04 -12.61
N LEU A 35 12.75 -14.91 -13.10
CA LEU A 35 12.35 -15.00 -14.52
C LEU A 35 11.83 -13.66 -15.05
N GLU A 36 12.19 -12.56 -14.41
CA GLU A 36 11.71 -11.22 -14.73
C GLU A 36 11.93 -10.83 -16.20
N ASN A 37 10.97 -10.12 -16.78
CA ASN A 37 11.09 -9.54 -18.13
C ASN A 37 11.39 -10.60 -19.20
N ASN A 38 10.39 -11.46 -19.42
CA ASN A 38 10.36 -12.52 -20.42
C ASN A 38 8.97 -12.61 -21.05
N ASN A 39 8.77 -13.59 -21.94
CA ASN A 39 7.49 -13.85 -22.61
C ASN A 39 6.77 -15.09 -22.04
N ILE A 40 6.99 -15.41 -20.76
CA ILE A 40 6.46 -16.64 -20.15
C ILE A 40 4.99 -16.41 -19.79
N SER A 41 4.14 -17.35 -20.20
CA SER A 41 2.71 -17.33 -19.85
C SER A 41 2.30 -18.44 -18.89
N THR A 42 3.12 -19.48 -18.76
CA THR A 42 2.86 -20.66 -17.92
C THR A 42 4.17 -21.25 -17.39
N LEU A 43 4.11 -21.88 -16.22
CA LEU A 43 5.19 -22.72 -15.71
C LEU A 43 4.81 -24.20 -15.89
N PRO A 44 5.80 -25.10 -16.06
CA PRO A 44 5.53 -26.52 -16.07
C PRO A 44 4.87 -26.98 -14.78
N GLU A 45 3.88 -27.86 -14.91
CA GLU A 45 3.18 -28.43 -13.77
C GLU A 45 4.14 -29.12 -12.80
N GLY A 46 3.93 -28.87 -11.50
CA GLY A 46 4.74 -29.43 -10.43
C GLY A 46 6.12 -28.78 -10.25
N LEU A 47 6.56 -27.89 -11.15
CA LEU A 47 7.89 -27.27 -11.09
C LEU A 47 8.14 -26.63 -9.73
N LEU A 48 7.28 -25.69 -9.33
CA LEU A 48 7.45 -24.95 -8.09
C LEU A 48 7.31 -25.84 -6.85
N SER A 49 6.43 -26.85 -6.88
CA SER A 49 6.32 -27.82 -5.78
C SER A 49 7.53 -28.74 -5.61
N SER A 50 8.35 -28.93 -6.65
CA SER A 50 9.60 -29.70 -6.57
C SER A 50 10.76 -28.89 -5.99
N LEU A 51 10.69 -27.55 -6.03
CA LEU A 51 11.74 -26.66 -5.55
C LEU A 51 11.58 -26.40 -4.05
N VAL A 52 11.83 -27.43 -3.24
CA VAL A 52 11.56 -27.45 -1.80
C VAL A 52 12.40 -26.50 -0.94
N LYS A 53 13.40 -25.82 -1.52
CA LYS A 53 14.20 -24.79 -0.86
C LYS A 53 13.92 -23.38 -1.40
N LEU A 54 13.02 -23.25 -2.36
CA LEU A 54 12.77 -21.97 -3.02
C LEU A 54 12.06 -21.02 -2.05
N THR A 55 12.70 -19.89 -1.78
CA THR A 55 12.20 -18.86 -0.86
C THR A 55 11.82 -17.58 -1.59
N SER A 56 12.52 -17.26 -2.69
CA SER A 56 12.26 -16.07 -3.50
C SER A 56 11.93 -16.45 -4.94
N LEU A 57 10.75 -16.02 -5.40
CA LEU A 57 10.27 -16.25 -6.75
C LEU A 57 9.85 -14.94 -7.40
N THR A 58 10.51 -14.59 -8.51
CA THR A 58 10.14 -13.43 -9.34
C THR A 58 9.68 -13.90 -10.71
N LEU A 59 8.41 -13.62 -11.01
CA LEU A 59 7.73 -13.85 -12.29
C LEU A 59 7.25 -12.51 -12.90
N ALA A 60 7.80 -11.39 -12.42
CA ALA A 60 7.45 -10.05 -12.85
C ALA A 60 7.66 -9.83 -14.35
N ARG A 61 6.90 -8.90 -14.94
CA ARG A 61 7.06 -8.49 -16.35
C ARG A 61 7.03 -9.67 -17.31
N ASN A 62 5.95 -10.44 -17.26
CA ASN A 62 5.73 -11.62 -18.10
C ASN A 62 4.32 -11.58 -18.71
N CYS A 63 3.87 -12.71 -19.26
CA CYS A 63 2.58 -12.84 -19.93
C CYS A 63 1.59 -13.73 -19.16
N PHE A 64 1.73 -13.84 -17.83
CA PHE A 64 0.82 -14.67 -17.02
C PHE A 64 -0.58 -14.07 -17.01
N GLN A 65 -1.57 -14.87 -17.42
CA GLN A 65 -3.00 -14.51 -17.33
C GLN A 65 -3.66 -15.11 -16.08
N SER A 66 -3.00 -16.10 -15.47
CA SER A 66 -3.43 -16.80 -14.27
C SER A 66 -2.21 -17.22 -13.45
N TYR A 67 -2.44 -17.62 -12.20
CA TYR A 67 -1.41 -18.20 -11.34
C TYR A 67 -0.86 -19.51 -11.93
N PRO A 68 0.42 -19.84 -11.68
CA PRO A 68 1.00 -21.12 -12.07
C PRO A 68 0.21 -22.32 -11.53
N VAL A 69 0.10 -23.36 -12.36
CA VAL A 69 -0.54 -24.63 -12.01
C VAL A 69 0.31 -25.42 -11.01
N GLY A 70 -0.33 -26.19 -10.12
CA GLY A 70 0.37 -26.97 -9.08
C GLY A 70 -0.25 -26.89 -7.68
N GLY A 71 -1.36 -26.16 -7.52
CA GLY A 71 -2.09 -26.09 -6.26
C GLY A 71 -1.31 -25.38 -5.14
N PRO A 72 -1.73 -25.49 -3.87
CA PRO A 72 -1.17 -24.68 -2.78
C PRO A 72 0.24 -25.09 -2.33
N SER A 73 0.65 -26.34 -2.59
CA SER A 73 1.97 -26.86 -2.17
C SER A 73 3.13 -26.09 -2.80
N GLN A 74 2.89 -25.46 -3.95
CA GLN A 74 3.90 -24.73 -4.72
C GLN A 74 4.44 -23.47 -4.01
N PHE A 75 3.69 -22.93 -3.05
CA PHE A 75 4.06 -21.72 -2.31
C PHE A 75 4.42 -22.01 -0.85
N SER A 76 4.61 -23.28 -0.49
CA SER A 76 4.78 -23.68 0.92
C SER A 76 6.06 -23.17 1.57
N THR A 77 7.11 -22.92 0.77
CA THR A 77 8.43 -22.45 1.19
C THR A 77 8.72 -21.01 0.79
N ILE A 78 7.84 -20.42 -0.04
CA ILE A 78 8.05 -19.09 -0.62
C ILE A 78 7.83 -18.03 0.45
N TYR A 79 8.88 -17.26 0.70
CA TYR A 79 8.88 -16.09 1.57
C TYR A 79 8.49 -14.82 0.80
N SER A 80 9.01 -14.68 -0.43
CA SER A 80 8.76 -13.51 -1.29
C SER A 80 8.33 -13.95 -2.69
N LEU A 81 7.16 -13.47 -3.11
CA LEU A 81 6.59 -13.69 -4.44
C LEU A 81 6.37 -12.36 -5.14
N ASN A 82 7.01 -12.16 -6.28
CA ASN A 82 6.79 -11.01 -7.15
C ASN A 82 6.20 -11.47 -8.49
N MET A 83 4.97 -11.05 -8.78
CA MET A 83 4.26 -11.28 -10.04
C MET A 83 3.78 -9.96 -10.67
N GLU A 84 4.47 -8.84 -10.41
CA GLU A 84 4.08 -7.54 -10.97
C GLU A 84 4.10 -7.52 -12.51
N HIS A 85 3.37 -6.60 -13.12
CA HIS A 85 3.34 -6.38 -14.57
C HIS A 85 3.04 -7.67 -15.34
N ASN A 86 1.86 -8.22 -15.06
CA ASN A 86 1.30 -9.39 -15.74
C ASN A 86 -0.16 -9.09 -16.12
N ARG A 87 -0.94 -10.12 -16.49
CA ARG A 87 -2.36 -9.99 -16.87
C ARG A 87 -3.25 -10.84 -15.97
N ILE A 88 -2.84 -11.04 -14.72
CA ILE A 88 -3.57 -11.88 -13.78
C ILE A 88 -4.80 -11.13 -13.30
N ASN A 89 -5.98 -11.71 -13.52
CA ASN A 89 -7.25 -11.09 -13.15
C ASN A 89 -7.84 -11.59 -11.82
N LYS A 90 -7.30 -12.68 -11.27
CA LYS A 90 -7.77 -13.30 -10.04
C LYS A 90 -6.66 -14.09 -9.34
N ILE A 91 -6.62 -13.97 -8.02
CA ILE A 91 -5.87 -14.88 -7.15
C ILE A 91 -6.79 -16.07 -6.81
N PRO A 92 -6.40 -17.32 -7.11
CA PRO A 92 -7.26 -18.48 -6.84
C PRO A 92 -7.49 -18.70 -5.35
N PHE A 93 -8.71 -19.12 -4.99
CA PHE A 93 -9.02 -19.51 -3.61
C PHE A 93 -8.11 -20.65 -3.14
N GLY A 94 -7.60 -20.53 -1.92
CA GLY A 94 -6.78 -21.56 -1.29
C GLY A 94 -5.35 -21.64 -1.80
N ILE A 95 -4.94 -20.81 -2.78
CA ILE A 95 -3.62 -20.92 -3.41
C ILE A 95 -2.47 -20.72 -2.42
N PHE A 96 -2.70 -19.93 -1.36
CA PHE A 96 -1.75 -19.69 -0.28
C PHE A 96 -2.08 -20.43 1.01
N SER A 97 -3.04 -21.37 0.99
CA SER A 97 -3.44 -22.13 2.20
C SER A 97 -2.30 -22.94 2.85
N ARG A 98 -1.22 -23.22 2.11
CA ARG A 98 0.00 -23.87 2.62
C ARG A 98 1.20 -22.93 2.75
N ALA A 99 1.07 -21.67 2.36
CA ALA A 99 2.14 -20.68 2.32
C ALA A 99 2.33 -20.02 3.70
N LYS A 100 2.78 -20.81 4.68
CA LYS A 100 2.90 -20.39 6.09
C LYS A 100 3.99 -19.35 6.36
N VAL A 101 4.85 -19.09 5.37
CA VAL A 101 5.99 -18.18 5.50
C VAL A 101 5.96 -17.07 4.45
N LEU A 102 4.90 -16.98 3.64
CA LEU A 102 4.78 -15.94 2.62
C LEU A 102 4.57 -14.59 3.29
N SER A 103 5.62 -13.77 3.29
CA SER A 103 5.65 -12.47 3.94
C SER A 103 5.59 -11.31 2.95
N LYS A 104 6.00 -11.51 1.70
CA LYS A 104 5.99 -10.44 0.69
C LYS A 104 5.29 -10.90 -0.56
N LEU A 105 4.23 -10.20 -0.94
CA LEU A 105 3.49 -10.43 -2.18
C LEU A 105 3.37 -9.14 -2.98
N ASN A 106 3.99 -9.12 -4.16
CA ASN A 106 3.83 -8.03 -5.12
C ASN A 106 3.00 -8.50 -6.32
N MET A 107 1.81 -7.93 -6.47
CA MET A 107 0.88 -8.11 -7.59
C MET A 107 0.59 -6.79 -8.30
N LYS A 108 1.47 -5.79 -8.16
CA LYS A 108 1.33 -4.50 -8.82
C LYS A 108 1.14 -4.66 -10.33
N ASP A 109 0.35 -3.79 -10.96
CA ASP A 109 0.20 -3.75 -12.41
C ASP A 109 -0.28 -5.08 -12.98
N ASN A 110 -1.49 -5.45 -12.58
CA ASN A 110 -2.21 -6.65 -13.02
C ASN A 110 -3.67 -6.26 -13.33
N GLN A 111 -4.56 -7.24 -13.44
CA GLN A 111 -5.97 -7.03 -13.77
C GLN A 111 -6.90 -7.51 -12.65
N LEU A 112 -6.42 -7.54 -11.40
CA LEU A 112 -7.16 -8.07 -10.27
C LEU A 112 -8.45 -7.27 -10.07
N THR A 113 -9.58 -7.95 -10.15
CA THR A 113 -10.91 -7.36 -9.93
C THR A 113 -11.44 -7.60 -8.51
N SER A 114 -10.89 -8.61 -7.82
CA SER A 114 -11.27 -9.00 -6.46
C SER A 114 -10.18 -9.80 -5.77
N LEU A 115 -10.22 -9.82 -4.44
CA LEU A 115 -9.43 -10.70 -3.58
C LEU A 115 -10.20 -11.99 -3.27
N PRO A 116 -9.51 -13.12 -3.02
CA PRO A 116 -10.16 -14.40 -2.78
C PRO A 116 -10.81 -14.46 -1.39
N LEU A 117 -11.76 -15.38 -1.19
CA LEU A 117 -12.52 -15.49 0.06
C LEU A 117 -11.68 -15.94 1.27
N ASP A 118 -10.53 -16.55 1.05
CA ASP A 118 -9.57 -16.94 2.09
C ASP A 118 -8.48 -15.88 2.32
N PHE A 119 -8.65 -14.66 1.81
CA PHE A 119 -7.70 -13.56 1.95
C PHE A 119 -7.28 -13.31 3.41
N GLY A 120 -8.21 -13.39 4.36
CA GLY A 120 -7.92 -13.21 5.79
C GLY A 120 -7.03 -14.30 6.41
N THR A 121 -6.72 -15.38 5.69
CA THR A 121 -5.83 -16.44 6.19
C THR A 121 -4.34 -16.13 6.00
N TRP A 122 -4.00 -15.02 5.33
CA TRP A 122 -2.61 -14.64 5.01
C TRP A 122 -1.90 -13.99 6.21
N THR A 123 -1.93 -14.65 7.35
CA THR A 123 -1.50 -14.10 8.66
C THR A 123 -0.01 -13.79 8.76
N SER A 124 0.81 -14.36 7.87
CA SER A 124 2.27 -14.16 7.82
C SER A 124 2.71 -13.03 6.88
N MET A 125 1.74 -12.41 6.18
CA MET A 125 2.00 -11.32 5.23
C MET A 125 2.47 -10.08 5.99
N VAL A 126 3.58 -9.49 5.53
CA VAL A 126 4.21 -8.28 6.08
C VAL A 126 4.10 -7.14 5.05
N GLU A 127 4.34 -7.43 3.77
CA GLU A 127 4.25 -6.46 2.68
C GLU A 127 3.31 -6.99 1.59
N LEU A 128 2.23 -6.25 1.33
CA LEU A 128 1.25 -6.57 0.30
C LEU A 128 1.12 -5.39 -0.67
N ASN A 129 1.57 -5.59 -1.90
CA ASN A 129 1.44 -4.61 -2.97
C ASN A 129 0.42 -5.09 -4.01
N LEU A 130 -0.69 -4.37 -4.11
CA LEU A 130 -1.79 -4.60 -5.05
C LEU A 130 -2.04 -3.36 -5.93
N ALA A 131 -1.06 -2.46 -6.03
CA ALA A 131 -1.20 -1.21 -6.77
C ALA A 131 -1.50 -1.43 -8.26
N THR A 132 -2.14 -0.48 -8.94
CA THR A 132 -2.43 -0.53 -10.38
C THR A 132 -3.19 -1.82 -10.74
N ASN A 133 -4.40 -1.95 -10.20
CA ASN A 133 -5.32 -3.07 -10.44
C ASN A 133 -6.75 -2.52 -10.63
N GLN A 134 -7.76 -3.40 -10.61
CA GLN A 134 -9.16 -3.04 -10.81
C GLN A 134 -10.01 -3.37 -9.56
N LEU A 135 -9.40 -3.30 -8.37
CA LEU A 135 -10.08 -3.63 -7.12
C LEU A 135 -11.12 -2.57 -6.80
N THR A 136 -12.35 -2.99 -6.58
CA THR A 136 -13.47 -2.10 -6.20
C THR A 136 -13.75 -2.12 -4.70
N LYS A 137 -13.26 -3.14 -3.99
CA LYS A 137 -13.41 -3.32 -2.54
C LYS A 137 -12.29 -4.16 -1.95
N ILE A 138 -12.02 -3.93 -0.67
CA ILE A 138 -11.23 -4.82 0.19
C ILE A 138 -12.20 -5.54 1.15
N PRO A 139 -12.14 -6.88 1.27
CA PRO A 139 -13.00 -7.63 2.20
C PRO A 139 -12.72 -7.29 3.67
N GLU A 140 -13.73 -7.43 4.54
CA GLU A 140 -13.58 -7.30 6.01
C GLU A 140 -12.57 -8.28 6.61
N ASP A 141 -12.35 -9.41 5.92
CA ASP A 141 -11.33 -10.40 6.27
C ASP A 141 -9.89 -9.86 6.22
N VAL A 142 -9.66 -8.65 5.70
CA VAL A 142 -8.38 -7.93 5.85
C VAL A 142 -7.90 -7.88 7.29
N SER A 143 -8.84 -7.90 8.24
CA SER A 143 -8.56 -7.99 9.68
C SER A 143 -7.69 -9.19 10.10
N GLY A 144 -7.62 -10.26 9.29
CA GLY A 144 -6.78 -11.42 9.54
C GLY A 144 -5.29 -11.23 9.20
N LEU A 145 -4.91 -10.17 8.47
CA LEU A 145 -3.52 -9.87 8.10
C LEU A 145 -2.77 -9.19 9.25
N VAL A 146 -2.77 -9.82 10.42
CA VAL A 146 -2.27 -9.26 11.70
C VAL A 146 -0.78 -8.92 11.72
N SER A 147 0.00 -9.43 10.76
CA SER A 147 1.43 -9.16 10.62
C SER A 147 1.76 -8.05 9.62
N LEU A 148 0.76 -7.47 8.96
CA LEU A 148 0.98 -6.54 7.86
C LEU A 148 1.56 -5.21 8.34
N GLU A 149 2.67 -4.81 7.74
CA GLU A 149 3.37 -3.55 7.99
C GLU A 149 3.24 -2.58 6.82
N VAL A 150 3.15 -3.08 5.59
CA VAL A 150 3.01 -2.26 4.38
C VAL A 150 1.86 -2.77 3.53
N LEU A 151 0.91 -1.88 3.23
CA LEU A 151 -0.23 -2.14 2.35
C LEU A 151 -0.30 -1.07 1.26
N ILE A 152 -0.03 -1.48 0.03
CA ILE A 152 -0.08 -0.59 -1.14
C ILE A 152 -1.28 -0.99 -2.00
N LEU A 153 -2.24 -0.06 -2.12
CA LEU A 153 -3.50 -0.19 -2.83
C LEU A 153 -3.71 0.95 -3.85
N SER A 154 -2.66 1.71 -4.16
CA SER A 154 -2.73 2.84 -5.08
C SER A 154 -3.19 2.46 -6.48
N ASN A 155 -3.82 3.40 -7.18
CA ASN A 155 -4.35 3.21 -8.54
C ASN A 155 -5.28 1.99 -8.65
N ASN A 156 -6.40 2.07 -7.93
CA ASN A 156 -7.48 1.09 -7.95
C ASN A 156 -8.83 1.83 -8.05
N LEU A 157 -9.94 1.13 -7.80
CA LEU A 157 -11.30 1.66 -7.91
C LEU A 157 -12.03 1.64 -6.56
N LEU A 158 -11.29 1.71 -5.46
CA LEU A 158 -11.84 1.61 -4.11
C LEU A 158 -12.67 2.86 -3.78
N LYS A 159 -13.92 2.65 -3.33
CA LYS A 159 -14.79 3.73 -2.84
C LYS A 159 -14.77 3.91 -1.33
N LYS A 160 -14.50 2.83 -0.60
CA LYS A 160 -14.48 2.76 0.85
C LYS A 160 -13.46 1.71 1.30
N LEU A 161 -12.97 1.86 2.52
CA LEU A 161 -12.22 0.82 3.23
C LEU A 161 -13.16 0.06 4.18
N PRO A 162 -12.93 -1.25 4.40
CA PRO A 162 -13.63 -2.03 5.42
C PRO A 162 -13.26 -1.55 6.83
N HIS A 163 -14.14 -1.79 7.81
CA HIS A 163 -13.87 -1.48 9.21
C HIS A 163 -12.70 -2.33 9.76
N GLY A 164 -12.55 -3.56 9.24
CA GLY A 164 -11.46 -4.47 9.57
C GLY A 164 -10.05 -3.92 9.33
N ILE A 165 -9.90 -2.81 8.59
CA ILE A 165 -8.59 -2.15 8.42
C ILE A 165 -7.95 -1.78 9.76
N GLY A 166 -8.75 -1.38 10.76
CA GLY A 166 -8.25 -0.98 12.08
C GLY A 166 -7.60 -2.12 12.89
N ASN A 167 -7.70 -3.37 12.43
CA ASN A 167 -7.04 -4.51 13.07
C ASN A 167 -5.60 -4.72 12.61
N LEU A 168 -5.13 -4.00 11.59
CA LEU A 168 -3.75 -4.05 11.11
C LEU A 168 -2.81 -3.26 12.04
N ARG A 169 -2.68 -3.70 13.31
CA ARG A 169 -2.01 -2.93 14.38
C ARG A 169 -0.53 -2.64 14.13
N LYS A 170 0.12 -3.41 13.25
CA LYS A 170 1.53 -3.23 12.87
C LYS A 170 1.71 -2.39 11.60
N LEU A 171 0.63 -1.90 11.00
CA LEU A 171 0.70 -1.19 9.73
C LEU A 171 1.45 0.13 9.92
N ARG A 172 2.50 0.31 9.13
CA ARG A 172 3.37 1.49 9.09
C ARG A 172 3.15 2.33 7.85
N GLU A 173 2.85 1.69 6.73
CA GLU A 173 2.57 2.36 5.46
C GLU A 173 1.25 1.88 4.86
N LEU A 174 0.38 2.85 4.59
CA LEU A 174 -0.87 2.66 3.87
C LEU A 174 -0.93 3.63 2.70
N ASP A 175 -0.80 3.09 1.49
CA ASP A 175 -0.90 3.85 0.25
C ASP A 175 -2.23 3.54 -0.46
N LEU A 176 -3.04 4.58 -0.62
CA LEU A 176 -4.37 4.57 -1.22
C LEU A 176 -4.51 5.64 -2.31
N GLU A 177 -3.39 6.14 -2.82
CA GLU A 177 -3.33 7.12 -3.90
C GLU A 177 -4.17 6.68 -5.12
N GLU A 178 -4.72 7.62 -5.89
CA GLU A 178 -5.45 7.33 -7.13
C GLU A 178 -6.57 6.29 -6.94
N ASN A 179 -7.49 6.58 -6.02
CA ASN A 179 -8.69 5.76 -5.79
C ASN A 179 -9.95 6.65 -5.90
N LYS A 180 -11.09 6.15 -5.41
CA LYS A 180 -12.38 6.86 -5.41
C LYS A 180 -12.92 6.97 -3.99
N LEU A 181 -12.05 7.05 -2.99
CA LEU A 181 -12.46 7.04 -1.59
C LEU A 181 -13.27 8.29 -1.27
N GLU A 182 -14.51 8.09 -0.81
CA GLU A 182 -15.42 9.17 -0.40
C GLU A 182 -15.23 9.55 1.07
N SER A 183 -14.79 8.59 1.89
CA SER A 183 -14.48 8.78 3.32
C SER A 183 -13.53 7.69 3.84
N LEU A 184 -12.93 7.95 4.99
CA LEU A 184 -12.21 6.95 5.78
C LEU A 184 -13.10 6.39 6.90
N PRO A 185 -12.97 5.10 7.25
CA PRO A 185 -13.60 4.54 8.44
C PRO A 185 -12.99 5.11 9.72
N ASN A 186 -13.78 5.22 10.79
CA ASN A 186 -13.29 5.71 12.09
C ASN A 186 -12.19 4.80 12.66
N GLU A 187 -12.21 3.52 12.29
CA GLU A 187 -11.24 2.50 12.67
C GLU A 187 -9.81 2.80 12.16
N ILE A 188 -9.62 3.75 11.24
CA ILE A 188 -8.27 4.21 10.87
C ILE A 188 -7.48 4.68 12.12
N ALA A 189 -8.19 5.23 13.11
CA ALA A 189 -7.64 5.71 14.39
C ALA A 189 -6.95 4.64 15.25
N TYR A 190 -7.09 3.37 14.87
CA TYR A 190 -6.55 2.20 15.55
C TYR A 190 -5.15 1.81 15.07
N LEU A 191 -4.69 2.39 13.95
CA LEU A 191 -3.38 2.13 13.34
C LEU A 191 -2.28 2.95 14.02
N LYS A 192 -2.02 2.68 15.30
CA LYS A 192 -1.10 3.48 16.13
C LYS A 192 0.35 3.51 15.63
N ASP A 193 0.77 2.48 14.90
CA ASP A 193 2.12 2.38 14.34
C ASP A 193 2.23 3.00 12.94
N LEU A 194 1.16 3.60 12.40
CA LEU A 194 1.15 4.17 11.06
C LEU A 194 2.07 5.40 11.00
N GLN A 195 3.01 5.36 10.05
CA GLN A 195 4.00 6.40 9.80
C GLN A 195 3.69 7.16 8.52
N LYS A 196 3.18 6.45 7.50
CA LYS A 196 2.88 7.01 6.19
C LYS A 196 1.47 6.67 5.75
N LEU A 197 0.67 7.71 5.49
CA LEU A 197 -0.68 7.59 4.94
C LEU A 197 -0.79 8.44 3.68
N VAL A 198 -0.97 7.79 2.53
CA VAL A 198 -1.12 8.47 1.23
C VAL A 198 -2.55 8.31 0.74
N LEU A 199 -3.24 9.42 0.57
CA LEU A 199 -4.64 9.51 0.12
C LEU A 199 -4.80 10.47 -1.06
N THR A 200 -3.69 10.85 -1.68
CA THR A 200 -3.67 11.76 -2.83
C THR A 200 -4.58 11.26 -3.95
N ASN A 201 -5.26 12.17 -4.64
CA ASN A 201 -6.15 11.84 -5.77
C ASN A 201 -7.28 10.87 -5.37
N ASN A 202 -8.16 11.36 -4.50
CA ASN A 202 -9.37 10.68 -4.02
C ASN A 202 -10.56 11.65 -3.99
N GLN A 203 -11.68 11.26 -3.37
CA GLN A 203 -12.91 12.06 -3.29
C GLN A 203 -13.26 12.42 -1.84
N LEU A 204 -12.26 12.53 -0.96
CA LEU A 204 -12.46 12.79 0.45
C LEU A 204 -12.97 14.21 0.66
N THR A 205 -14.04 14.36 1.43
CA THR A 205 -14.62 15.66 1.79
C THR A 205 -14.24 16.11 3.20
N THR A 206 -13.93 15.15 4.08
CA THR A 206 -13.48 15.35 5.45
C THR A 206 -12.57 14.20 5.88
N LEU A 207 -11.88 14.38 7.01
CA LEU A 207 -11.21 13.30 7.74
C LEU A 207 -11.96 12.99 9.05
N PRO A 208 -11.93 11.73 9.53
CA PRO A 208 -12.46 11.42 10.85
C PRO A 208 -11.59 12.10 11.93
N ARG A 209 -12.22 12.57 13.02
CA ARG A 209 -11.51 13.14 14.19
C ARG A 209 -10.44 12.21 14.75
N GLY A 210 -10.68 10.90 14.61
CA GLY A 210 -9.71 9.86 14.95
C GLY A 210 -8.40 9.90 14.17
N ILE A 211 -8.20 10.79 13.18
CA ILE A 211 -6.89 10.97 12.56
C ILE A 211 -5.82 11.40 13.57
N GLY A 212 -6.17 12.22 14.57
CA GLY A 212 -5.23 12.69 15.59
C GLY A 212 -4.65 11.58 16.48
N HIS A 213 -5.27 10.40 16.45
CA HIS A 213 -4.79 9.22 17.16
C HIS A 213 -3.56 8.57 16.53
N LEU A 214 -3.16 8.97 15.32
CA LEU A 214 -2.02 8.45 14.57
C LEU A 214 -0.73 9.19 14.97
N THR A 215 -0.38 9.16 16.25
CA THR A 215 0.72 9.97 16.80
C THR A 215 2.10 9.65 16.23
N ASN A 216 2.28 8.51 15.54
CA ASN A 216 3.52 8.13 14.85
C ASN A 216 3.57 8.58 13.38
N LEU A 217 2.51 9.23 12.87
CA LEU A 217 2.42 9.64 11.48
C LEU A 217 3.42 10.75 11.18
N THR A 218 4.29 10.53 10.20
CA THR A 218 5.29 11.48 9.71
C THR A 218 4.92 12.06 8.34
N HIS A 219 4.21 11.29 7.52
CA HIS A 219 3.77 11.70 6.19
C HIS A 219 2.26 11.52 6.00
N LEU A 220 1.58 12.61 5.65
CA LEU A 220 0.15 12.63 5.33
C LEU A 220 -0.08 13.30 3.96
N GLY A 221 -0.39 12.48 2.95
CA GLY A 221 -0.76 12.92 1.62
C GLY A 221 -2.27 13.04 1.46
N LEU A 222 -2.79 14.24 1.23
CA LEU A 222 -4.21 14.55 1.05
C LEU A 222 -4.46 15.43 -0.19
N GLY A 223 -3.46 15.55 -1.07
CA GLY A 223 -3.57 16.35 -2.28
C GLY A 223 -4.67 15.83 -3.21
N GLU A 224 -5.17 16.68 -4.11
CA GLU A 224 -6.15 16.29 -5.14
C GLU A 224 -7.39 15.59 -4.53
N ASN A 225 -8.01 16.23 -3.54
CA ASN A 225 -9.22 15.76 -2.89
C ASN A 225 -10.30 16.86 -2.90
N LEU A 226 -11.40 16.65 -2.18
CA LEU A 226 -12.51 17.59 -2.08
C LEU A 226 -12.66 18.12 -0.64
N LEU A 227 -11.57 18.19 0.12
CA LEU A 227 -11.60 18.51 1.55
C LEU A 227 -12.19 19.91 1.78
N THR A 228 -13.17 19.97 2.68
CA THR A 228 -13.82 21.21 3.10
C THR A 228 -13.13 21.83 4.32
N HIS A 229 -12.56 20.98 5.18
CA HIS A 229 -11.84 21.35 6.38
C HIS A 229 -10.96 20.17 6.85
N LEU A 230 -9.99 20.48 7.72
CA LEU A 230 -9.28 19.48 8.51
C LEU A 230 -9.85 19.48 9.94
N PRO A 231 -9.89 18.33 10.63
CA PRO A 231 -10.26 18.26 12.03
C PRO A 231 -9.22 18.94 12.92
N GLU A 232 -9.65 19.53 14.03
CA GLU A 232 -8.77 20.17 15.04
C GLU A 232 -7.76 19.16 15.62
N GLU A 233 -8.14 17.88 15.69
CA GLU A 233 -7.29 16.79 16.12
C GLU A 233 -6.04 16.58 15.24
N ILE A 234 -5.92 17.25 14.08
CA ILE A 234 -4.67 17.25 13.32
C ILE A 234 -3.48 17.76 14.16
N GLY A 235 -3.72 18.67 15.11
CA GLY A 235 -2.68 19.22 15.97
C GLY A 235 -2.06 18.24 16.94
N THR A 236 -2.63 17.05 17.13
CA THR A 236 -2.05 16.01 17.99
C THR A 236 -1.03 15.14 17.26
N LEU A 237 -0.83 15.36 15.95
CA LEU A 237 0.18 14.67 15.15
C LEU A 237 1.57 15.29 15.37
N GLU A 238 2.11 15.14 16.57
CA GLU A 238 3.39 15.74 16.99
C GLU A 238 4.60 15.29 16.15
N ASN A 239 4.50 14.12 15.51
CA ASN A 239 5.54 13.58 14.63
C ASN A 239 5.35 13.91 13.15
N LEU A 240 4.31 14.66 12.77
CA LEU A 240 4.04 14.98 11.37
C LEU A 240 5.12 15.89 10.80
N GLU A 241 5.80 15.43 9.75
CA GLU A 241 6.89 16.13 9.07
C GLU A 241 6.43 16.69 7.72
N GLU A 242 5.56 15.95 7.03
CA GLU A 242 5.07 16.29 5.69
C GLU A 242 3.55 16.23 5.60
N LEU A 243 2.95 17.33 5.14
CA LEU A 243 1.50 17.46 4.91
C LEU A 243 1.20 18.02 3.52
N TYR A 244 0.64 17.20 2.63
CA TYR A 244 0.24 17.63 1.29
C TYR A 244 -1.25 17.87 1.24
N LEU A 245 -1.69 19.10 0.99
CA LEU A 245 -3.09 19.53 0.88
C LEU A 245 -3.39 20.17 -0.47
N ASN A 246 -2.44 20.21 -1.40
CA ASN A 246 -2.60 20.86 -2.69
C ASN A 246 -3.85 20.35 -3.44
N ASP A 247 -4.43 21.19 -4.29
CA ASP A 247 -5.56 20.83 -5.14
C ASP A 247 -6.79 20.35 -4.35
N ASN A 248 -7.08 21.03 -3.22
CA ASN A 248 -8.34 20.90 -2.50
C ASN A 248 -9.20 22.17 -2.71
N PRO A 249 -10.05 22.21 -3.75
CA PRO A 249 -10.74 23.43 -4.18
C PRO A 249 -11.81 23.93 -3.19
N ASN A 250 -12.20 23.09 -2.22
CA ASN A 250 -13.19 23.43 -1.19
C ASN A 250 -12.55 23.80 0.16
N LEU A 251 -11.21 23.83 0.24
CA LEU A 251 -10.50 24.05 1.51
C LEU A 251 -10.32 25.54 1.78
N HIS A 252 -11.30 26.14 2.46
CA HIS A 252 -11.34 27.59 2.73
C HIS A 252 -10.63 28.01 4.03
N SER A 253 -10.38 27.08 4.95
CA SER A 253 -9.73 27.35 6.23
C SER A 253 -8.89 26.17 6.71
N LEU A 254 -7.96 26.46 7.61
CA LEU A 254 -7.16 25.48 8.33
C LEU A 254 -7.37 25.67 9.84
N PRO A 255 -7.41 24.59 10.64
CA PRO A 255 -7.57 24.66 12.09
C PRO A 255 -6.34 25.31 12.73
N PHE A 256 -6.53 26.04 13.85
CA PHE A 256 -5.42 26.67 14.57
C PHE A 256 -4.46 25.65 15.17
N GLU A 257 -4.99 24.48 15.51
CA GLU A 257 -4.28 23.33 16.07
C GLU A 257 -3.21 22.81 15.12
N LEU A 258 -3.30 23.07 13.81
CA LEU A 258 -2.23 22.71 12.87
C LEU A 258 -0.88 23.35 13.25
N ALA A 259 -0.88 24.50 13.93
CA ALA A 259 0.33 25.12 14.45
C ALA A 259 1.00 24.33 15.60
N LEU A 260 0.33 23.31 16.16
CA LEU A 260 0.87 22.43 17.19
C LEU A 260 1.73 21.30 16.60
N CYS A 261 1.66 21.04 15.29
CA CYS A 261 2.51 20.09 14.59
C CYS A 261 3.96 20.60 14.51
N SER A 262 4.68 20.50 15.63
CA SER A 262 5.99 21.14 15.82
C SER A 262 7.11 20.64 14.90
N LYS A 263 6.98 19.43 14.34
CA LYS A 263 7.93 18.85 13.38
C LYS A 263 7.58 19.11 11.92
N LEU A 264 6.45 19.77 11.64
CA LEU A 264 5.99 20.00 10.28
C LEU A 264 7.00 20.89 9.54
N SER A 265 7.62 20.32 8.52
CA SER A 265 8.69 20.96 7.75
C SER A 265 8.32 21.16 6.29
N ILE A 266 7.48 20.26 5.75
CA ILE A 266 6.99 20.31 4.38
C ILE A 266 5.46 20.43 4.44
N MET A 267 4.92 21.45 3.79
CA MET A 267 3.50 21.65 3.66
C MET A 267 3.16 22.17 2.28
N SER A 268 2.29 21.47 1.56
CA SER A 268 1.84 21.87 0.21
C SER A 268 0.39 22.31 0.26
N ILE A 269 0.09 23.49 -0.28
CA ILE A 269 -1.24 24.14 -0.23
C ILE A 269 -1.60 24.82 -1.56
N GLU A 270 -0.87 24.49 -2.61
CA GLU A 270 -1.12 25.03 -3.94
C GLU A 270 -2.55 24.71 -4.37
N ASN A 271 -3.21 25.63 -5.06
CA ASN A 271 -4.60 25.46 -5.53
C ASN A 271 -5.64 25.19 -4.43
N CYS A 272 -5.38 25.63 -3.18
CA CYS A 272 -6.38 25.74 -2.12
C CYS A 272 -6.86 27.20 -2.01
N PRO A 273 -8.18 27.47 -1.96
CA PRO A 273 -8.67 28.85 -1.93
C PRO A 273 -8.29 29.57 -0.64
N LEU A 274 -8.27 28.87 0.52
CA LEU A 274 -7.90 29.40 1.83
C LEU A 274 -8.46 30.79 2.14
N SER A 275 -9.68 31.08 1.66
CA SER A 275 -10.25 32.43 1.61
C SER A 275 -10.57 33.03 2.97
N HIS A 276 -10.53 32.23 4.04
CA HIS A 276 -10.67 32.72 5.42
C HIS A 276 -9.35 33.26 6.00
N LEU A 277 -8.22 33.05 5.32
CA LEU A 277 -6.92 33.60 5.70
C LEU A 277 -6.66 34.92 4.95
N PRO A 278 -5.94 35.88 5.54
CA PRO A 278 -5.56 37.10 4.84
C PRO A 278 -4.74 36.77 3.58
N PRO A 279 -5.02 37.38 2.40
CA PRO A 279 -4.33 37.04 1.15
C PRO A 279 -2.81 37.17 1.21
N GLN A 280 -2.31 38.12 2.02
CA GLN A 280 -0.88 38.33 2.24
C GLN A 280 -0.22 37.16 2.97
N ILE A 281 -0.96 36.53 3.90
CA ILE A 281 -0.50 35.35 4.65
C ILE A 281 -0.45 34.14 3.72
N VAL A 282 -1.48 33.95 2.88
CA VAL A 282 -1.52 32.87 1.89
C VAL A 282 -0.40 33.03 0.86
N ALA A 283 -0.16 34.24 0.36
CA ALA A 283 0.93 34.54 -0.58
C ALA A 283 2.34 34.35 0.03
N GLY A 284 2.48 34.50 1.35
CA GLY A 284 3.72 34.20 2.07
C GLY A 284 4.02 32.70 2.19
N GLY A 285 3.08 31.84 1.81
CA GLY A 285 3.24 30.40 1.80
C GLY A 285 3.04 29.75 3.19
N PRO A 286 3.37 28.45 3.30
CA PRO A 286 3.05 27.65 4.49
C PRO A 286 3.62 28.20 5.80
N SER A 287 4.84 28.75 5.79
CA SER A 287 5.48 29.27 6.99
C SER A 287 4.73 30.47 7.59
N PHE A 288 4.24 31.38 6.75
CA PHE A 288 3.43 32.53 7.18
C PHE A 288 2.06 32.08 7.71
N ILE A 289 1.46 31.07 7.09
CA ILE A 289 0.19 30.49 7.55
C ILE A 289 0.36 29.86 8.92
N ILE A 290 1.38 29.02 9.13
CA ILE A 290 1.64 28.40 10.44
C ILE A 290 1.89 29.47 11.50
N GLN A 291 2.66 30.52 11.19
CA GLN A 291 2.88 31.63 12.13
C GLN A 291 1.58 32.39 12.43
N PHE A 292 0.75 32.65 11.43
CA PHE A 292 -0.55 33.29 11.62
C PHE A 292 -1.47 32.44 12.50
N LEU A 293 -1.57 31.13 12.23
CA LEU A 293 -2.36 30.19 13.03
C LEU A 293 -1.86 30.16 14.48
N LYS A 294 -0.54 30.13 14.69
CA LYS A 294 0.08 30.20 16.02
C LYS A 294 -0.25 31.50 16.76
N MET A 295 -0.21 32.64 16.07
CA MET A 295 -0.50 33.94 16.66
C MET A 295 -1.99 34.15 16.93
N GLN A 296 -2.88 33.60 16.10
CA GLN A 296 -4.31 33.84 16.23
C GLN A 296 -5.04 32.80 17.08
N GLY A 297 -4.49 31.58 17.16
CA GLY A 297 -5.08 30.49 17.94
C GLY A 297 -5.20 30.78 19.44
N PRO A 298 -6.04 30.04 20.17
CA PRO A 298 -6.23 30.23 21.62
C PRO A 298 -4.99 29.84 22.46
N TYR A 299 -3.99 29.19 21.86
CA TYR A 299 -2.81 28.62 22.53
C TYR A 299 -1.60 29.57 22.65
N ARG A 300 -1.82 30.90 22.52
CA ARG A 300 -0.75 31.94 22.56
C ARG A 300 0.16 31.88 23.79
N ALA A 301 -0.25 31.20 24.87
CA ALA A 301 0.43 31.16 26.16
C ALA A 301 1.21 29.84 26.44
N MET A 302 1.29 28.90 25.50
CA MET A 302 1.92 27.57 25.72
C MET A 302 3.35 27.43 25.18
N VAL A 303 4.08 28.54 24.98
CA VAL A 303 5.51 28.52 24.59
C VAL A 303 6.35 29.26 25.62
#